data_AF-A0AAD4GII4-F1
#
_entry.id   AF-A0AAD4GII4-F1
#
_cell.length_a   1.000
_cell.length_b   1.000
_cell.length_c   1.000
_cell.angle_alpha   90.00
_cell.angle_beta   90.00
_cell.angle_gamma   90.00
#
_symmetry.space_group_name_H-M   'P 1'
#
loop_
_entity.id
_entity.type
_entity.pdbx_description
1 polymer ?
#
loop_
_entity_poly.entity_id
_entity_poly.type
_entity_poly.pdbx_seq_one_letter_code
_entity_poly.pdbx_strand_id
1 'polypeptide(L)'
;MSLHVPPYYILVSLQHNSPNQSNALVHADIEYRYADDSPLSLLPHFPDEHVLVFNYDPAAPAKPTISSTSSQLALSGVKVLPAPGARVDEDASKNDNMYILEVTSTSDDQTGSGVESSQTYLQNPKAILTRFKQSNADLRRILEYPSAPTVDHLSEPHPQPEFPFSIAR
;
A
#
# COMPACT_ATOMS: atom_id res chain seq x y z
N MET A 1 32.18 8.02 -5.35
CA MET A 1 30.76 8.38 -5.22
C MET A 1 29.96 7.22 -5.78
N SER A 2 29.29 6.43 -4.94
CA SER A 2 28.40 5.38 -5.49
C SER A 2 27.19 6.10 -6.08
N LEU A 3 26.98 5.96 -7.39
CA LEU A 3 25.71 6.32 -8.02
C LEU A 3 24.67 5.39 -7.40
N HIS A 4 23.89 5.93 -6.46
CA HIS A 4 22.83 5.16 -5.86
C HIS A 4 21.64 5.15 -6.80
N VAL A 5 21.15 3.94 -7.07
CA VAL A 5 20.10 3.74 -8.07
C VAL A 5 18.75 3.97 -7.40
N PRO A 6 17.98 4.97 -7.87
CA PRO A 6 16.71 5.27 -7.25
C PRO A 6 15.68 4.15 -7.52
N PRO A 7 14.64 4.04 -6.68
CA PRO A 7 13.58 3.04 -6.85
C PRO A 7 12.83 3.25 -8.16
N TYR A 8 12.79 2.24 -9.02
CA TYR A 8 12.21 2.36 -10.36
C TYR A 8 10.82 1.70 -10.48
N TYR A 9 10.64 0.54 -9.82
CA TYR A 9 9.39 -0.23 -9.90
C TYR A 9 8.46 0.16 -8.76
N ILE A 10 7.64 1.18 -8.97
CA ILE A 10 6.67 1.66 -7.98
C ILE A 10 5.25 1.47 -8.51
N LEU A 11 4.39 0.84 -7.70
CA LEU A 11 2.97 0.63 -8.00
C LEU A 11 2.11 1.13 -6.85
N VAL A 12 0.92 1.63 -7.16
CA VAL A 12 -0.07 2.04 -6.17
C VAL A 12 -1.22 1.04 -6.19
N SER A 13 -1.48 0.40 -5.05
CA SER A 13 -2.65 -0.46 -4.81
C SER A 13 -3.76 0.36 -4.18
N LEU A 14 -4.76 0.73 -5.00
CA LEU A 14 -5.97 1.38 -4.51
C LEU A 14 -6.90 0.35 -3.88
N GLN A 15 -7.08 0.48 -2.57
CA GLN A 15 -8.00 -0.33 -1.78
C GLN A 15 -9.38 0.31 -1.81
N HIS A 16 -10.37 -0.44 -2.30
CA HIS A 16 -11.76 -0.05 -2.24
C HIS A 16 -12.41 -0.51 -0.93
N ASN A 17 -13.36 0.27 -0.42
CA ASN A 17 -14.02 -0.02 0.86
C ASN A 17 -15.09 -1.13 0.78
N SER A 18 -15.13 -1.91 -0.31
CA SER A 18 -16.09 -3.00 -0.52
C SER A 18 -15.42 -4.38 -0.45
N PRO A 19 -15.99 -5.34 0.30
CA PRO A 19 -15.40 -6.67 0.55
C PRO A 19 -15.30 -7.57 -0.70
N ASN A 20 -15.97 -7.22 -1.80
CA ASN A 20 -15.98 -7.99 -3.05
C ASN A 20 -15.23 -7.31 -4.21
N GLN A 21 -14.50 -6.23 -3.94
CA GLN A 21 -13.74 -5.52 -4.97
C GLN A 21 -12.25 -5.82 -4.85
N SER A 22 -11.66 -6.28 -5.95
CA SER A 22 -10.22 -6.46 -6.08
C SER A 22 -9.52 -5.11 -5.99
N ASN A 23 -8.37 -5.06 -5.31
CA ASN A 23 -7.53 -3.87 -5.32
C ASN A 23 -7.00 -3.62 -6.74
N ALA A 24 -7.11 -2.39 -7.22
CA ALA A 24 -6.54 -2.00 -8.50
C ALA A 24 -5.07 -1.61 -8.30
N LEU A 25 -4.18 -2.16 -9.12
CA LEU A 25 -2.78 -1.72 -9.21
C LEU A 25 -2.68 -0.70 -10.34
N VAL A 26 -2.20 0.50 -10.02
CA VAL A 26 -2.01 1.58 -10.99
C VAL A 26 -0.56 2.06 -10.97
N HIS A 27 -0.13 2.59 -12.11
CA HIS A 27 1.13 3.32 -12.23
C HIS A 27 0.90 4.76 -11.80
N ALA A 28 1.84 5.29 -11.01
CA ALA A 28 1.91 6.71 -10.70
C ALA A 28 2.97 7.37 -11.58
N ASP A 29 2.81 8.65 -11.85
CA ASP A 29 3.89 9.46 -12.40
C ASP A 29 4.97 9.64 -11.34
N ILE A 30 6.19 9.19 -11.63
CA ILE A 30 7.30 9.20 -10.67
C ILE A 30 8.19 10.41 -10.97
N GLU A 31 8.36 11.27 -9.97
CA GLU A 31 9.32 12.36 -10.01
C GLU A 31 10.34 12.20 -8.89
N TYR A 32 11.63 12.20 -9.23
CA TYR A 32 12.71 12.12 -8.26
C TYR A 32 13.09 13.52 -7.81
N ARG A 33 13.12 13.71 -6.50
CA ARG A 33 13.55 14.95 -5.85
C ARG A 33 14.73 14.68 -4.94
N TYR A 34 15.69 15.59 -4.94
CA TYR A 34 16.88 15.54 -4.08
C TYR A 34 16.75 16.54 -2.93
N ALA A 35 17.62 16.42 -1.92
CA ALA A 35 17.52 17.21 -0.69
C ALA A 35 17.70 18.73 -0.90
N ASP A 36 18.27 19.13 -2.03
CA ASP A 36 18.50 20.51 -2.46
C ASP A 36 17.38 21.10 -3.33
N ASP A 37 16.38 20.29 -3.71
CA ASP A 37 15.22 20.77 -4.45
C ASP A 37 14.27 21.60 -3.56
N SER A 38 13.52 22.50 -4.19
CA SER A 38 12.53 23.33 -3.50
C SER A 38 11.37 22.49 -2.96
N PRO A 39 10.96 22.65 -1.68
CA PRO A 39 9.82 21.91 -1.13
C PRO A 39 8.48 22.29 -1.78
N LEU A 40 8.42 23.43 -2.47
CA LEU A 40 7.21 23.86 -3.18
C LEU A 40 6.87 22.95 -4.35
N SER A 41 7.84 22.17 -4.85
CA SER A 41 7.60 21.23 -5.94
C SER A 41 6.85 19.97 -5.51
N LEU A 42 6.62 19.78 -4.20
CA LEU A 42 5.81 18.68 -3.65
C LEU A 42 4.32 19.06 -3.54
N LEU A 43 3.97 20.29 -3.88
CA LEU A 43 2.59 20.75 -3.84
C LEU A 43 1.86 20.28 -5.10
N PRO A 44 0.59 19.85 -4.97
CA PRO A 44 -0.26 19.59 -6.13
C PRO A 44 -0.34 20.81 -7.05
N HIS A 45 -0.16 20.59 -8.35
CA HIS A 45 -0.29 21.60 -9.40
C HIS A 45 -1.75 21.77 -9.83
N PHE A 46 -2.56 20.71 -9.72
CA PHE A 46 -3.98 20.70 -10.09
C PHE A 46 -4.88 20.26 -8.93
N PRO A 47 -6.16 20.67 -8.89
CA PRO A 47 -7.06 20.36 -7.78
C PRO A 47 -7.28 18.86 -7.52
N ASP A 48 -7.26 18.04 -8.57
CA ASP A 48 -7.49 16.59 -8.49
C ASP A 48 -6.19 15.78 -8.45
N GLU A 49 -5.04 16.46 -8.30
CA GLU A 49 -3.74 15.80 -8.18
C GLU A 49 -3.51 15.33 -6.74
N HIS A 50 -3.00 14.12 -6.62
CA HIS A 50 -2.66 13.52 -5.34
C HIS A 50 -1.18 13.19 -5.31
N VAL A 51 -0.43 13.88 -4.44
CA VAL A 51 1.00 13.67 -4.29
C VAL A 51 1.27 12.71 -3.14
N LEU A 52 1.98 11.62 -3.44
CA LEU A 52 2.51 10.67 -2.48
C LEU A 52 4.04 10.84 -2.44
N VAL A 53 4.57 11.16 -1.27
CA VAL A 53 6.01 11.36 -1.07
C VAL A 53 6.63 10.07 -0.59
N PHE A 54 7.47 9.47 -1.44
CA PHE A 54 8.26 8.28 -1.15
C PHE A 54 9.68 8.70 -0.73
N ASN A 55 10.00 8.57 0.55
CA ASN A 55 11.33 8.86 1.06
C ASN A 55 12.18 7.58 1.02
N TYR A 56 13.20 7.63 0.19
CA TYR A 56 14.12 6.53 -0.03
C TYR A 56 15.45 6.78 0.68
N ASP A 57 15.86 5.86 1.55
CA ASP A 57 17.21 5.82 2.07
C ASP A 57 18.02 4.73 1.34
N PRO A 58 19.03 5.12 0.55
CA PRO A 58 20.03 4.24 -0.02
C PRO A 58 20.63 3.19 0.89
N ALA A 59 20.85 3.53 2.16
CA ALA A 59 21.45 2.66 3.17
C ALA A 59 20.44 1.65 3.73
N ALA A 60 19.14 1.91 3.58
CA ALA A 60 18.05 1.10 4.10
C ALA A 60 16.92 0.88 3.07
N PRO A 61 17.21 0.26 1.91
CA PRO A 61 16.26 0.18 0.79
C PRO A 61 15.00 -0.65 1.09
N ALA A 62 15.05 -1.50 2.13
CA ALA A 62 13.94 -2.32 2.58
C ALA A 62 12.97 -1.59 3.51
N LYS A 63 13.27 -0.35 3.92
CA LYS A 63 12.47 0.41 4.89
C LYS A 63 12.16 1.83 4.38
N PRO A 64 11.48 1.98 3.23
CA PRO A 64 11.05 3.29 2.78
C PRO A 64 10.02 3.88 3.74
N THR A 65 9.99 5.20 3.85
CA THR A 65 8.90 5.92 4.53
C THR A 65 8.07 6.65 3.49
N ILE A 66 6.75 6.62 3.65
CA ILE A 66 5.84 7.19 2.66
C ILE A 66 4.84 8.08 3.39
N SER A 67 4.53 9.22 2.79
CA SER A 67 3.52 10.14 3.28
C SER A 67 2.60 10.59 2.14
N SER A 68 1.35 10.86 2.45
CA SER A 68 0.37 11.39 1.51
C SER A 68 0.14 12.86 1.84
N THR A 69 0.18 13.73 0.84
CA THR A 69 -0.26 15.13 1.00
C THR A 69 -1.74 15.31 0.64
N SER A 70 -2.39 14.26 0.13
CA SER A 70 -3.80 14.27 -0.26
C SER A 70 -4.71 14.24 0.97
N SER A 71 -5.82 14.98 0.89
CA SER A 71 -6.90 14.95 1.89
C SER A 71 -7.87 13.79 1.68
N GLN A 72 -7.82 13.16 0.50
CA GLN A 72 -8.72 12.10 0.03
C GLN A 72 -8.06 10.72 0.06
N LEU A 73 -6.74 10.64 -0.05
CA LEU A 73 -6.00 9.37 -0.05
C LEU A 73 -5.13 9.23 1.20
N ALA A 74 -5.30 8.10 1.90
CA ALA A 74 -4.47 7.73 3.04
C ALA A 74 -3.63 6.49 2.72
N LEU A 75 -2.40 6.45 3.22
CA LEU A 75 -1.54 5.27 3.10
C LEU A 75 -1.90 4.26 4.17
N SER A 76 -2.15 3.02 3.77
CA SER A 76 -2.36 1.88 4.67
C SER A 76 -1.10 1.04 4.84
N GLY A 77 -0.18 1.04 3.88
CA GLY A 77 1.06 0.27 3.98
C GLY A 77 2.00 0.41 2.79
N VAL A 78 3.17 -0.22 2.91
CA VAL A 78 4.11 -0.43 1.80
C VAL A 78 4.60 -1.87 1.82
N LYS A 79 4.56 -2.51 0.65
CA LYS A 79 5.17 -3.83 0.44
C LYS A 79 6.41 -3.68 -0.43
N VAL A 80 7.49 -4.30 0.00
CA VAL A 80 8.74 -4.38 -0.76
C VAL A 80 8.91 -5.80 -1.22
N LEU A 81 8.95 -6.01 -2.54
CA LEU A 81 9.06 -7.32 -3.17
C LEU A 81 10.20 -7.29 -4.20
N PRO A 82 10.82 -8.43 -4.53
CA PRO A 82 11.70 -8.49 -5.69
C PRO A 82 10.90 -8.17 -6.97
N ALA A 83 11.41 -7.28 -7.81
CA ALA A 83 10.80 -6.94 -9.08
C ALA A 83 10.96 -8.12 -10.06
N PRO A 84 9.85 -8.72 -10.55
CA PRO A 84 9.93 -9.80 -11.52
C PRO A 84 10.64 -9.34 -12.79
N GLY A 85 11.66 -10.08 -13.23
CA GLY A 85 12.39 -9.78 -14.47
C GLY A 85 13.47 -8.70 -14.37
N ALA A 86 13.56 -7.94 -13.27
CA ALA A 86 14.56 -6.87 -13.12
C ALA A 86 16.02 -7.40 -13.13
N ARG A 87 16.23 -8.65 -12.71
CA ARG A 87 17.55 -9.33 -12.71
C ARG A 87 17.98 -9.89 -14.06
N VAL A 88 17.12 -9.85 -15.07
CA VAL A 88 17.39 -10.40 -16.40
C VAL A 88 17.98 -9.35 -17.33
N ASP A 89 17.72 -8.05 -17.06
CA ASP A 89 18.40 -6.95 -17.74
C ASP A 89 19.87 -6.88 -17.28
N GLU A 90 20.81 -6.87 -18.23
CA GLU A 90 22.26 -6.70 -17.97
C GLU A 90 22.60 -5.28 -17.45
N ASP A 91 21.63 -4.37 -17.44
CA ASP A 91 21.74 -3.07 -16.80
C ASP A 91 21.72 -3.23 -15.27
N ALA A 92 22.88 -3.54 -14.70
CA ALA A 92 23.17 -3.56 -13.26
C ALA A 92 22.99 -2.19 -12.55
N SER A 93 22.32 -1.24 -13.22
CA SER A 93 22.09 0.14 -12.81
C SER A 93 20.63 0.41 -12.40
N LYS A 94 19.76 -0.60 -12.32
CA LYS A 94 18.37 -0.48 -11.84
C LYS A 94 18.16 -1.18 -10.49
N ASN A 95 17.20 -0.67 -9.71
CA ASN A 95 16.88 -1.25 -8.41
C ASN A 95 16.08 -2.55 -8.59
N ASP A 96 16.56 -3.65 -8.01
CA ASP A 96 15.92 -4.97 -8.07
C ASP A 96 14.58 -5.06 -7.32
N ASN A 97 14.21 -4.05 -6.54
CA ASN A 97 13.01 -4.08 -5.72
C ASN A 97 11.83 -3.37 -6.41
N MET A 98 10.66 -3.95 -6.20
CA MET A 98 9.35 -3.41 -6.46
C MET A 98 8.72 -2.94 -5.15
N TYR A 99 8.15 -1.74 -5.19
CA TYR A 99 7.46 -1.11 -4.07
C TYR A 99 5.98 -0.99 -4.41
N ILE A 100 5.12 -1.58 -3.59
CA ILE A 100 3.67 -1.47 -3.72
C ILE A 100 3.15 -0.61 -2.58
N LEU A 101 2.63 0.57 -2.92
CA LEU A 101 2.04 1.53 -2.00
C LEU A 101 0.57 1.16 -1.82
N GLU A 102 0.18 0.79 -0.62
CA GLU A 102 -1.22 0.50 -0.31
C GLU A 102 -1.90 1.79 0.14
N VAL A 103 -2.94 2.17 -0.59
CA VAL A 103 -3.65 3.44 -0.41
C VAL A 103 -5.15 3.17 -0.29
N THR A 104 -5.80 3.77 0.69
CA THR A 104 -7.24 3.76 0.87
C THR A 104 -7.84 5.13 0.56
N SER A 105 -8.99 5.12 -0.13
CA SER A 105 -9.81 6.33 -0.24
C SER A 105 -10.50 6.63 1.08
N THR A 106 -10.38 7.87 1.53
CA THR A 106 -11.00 8.40 2.75
C THR A 106 -12.30 9.16 2.48
N SER A 107 -12.65 9.37 1.20
CA SER A 107 -13.91 9.96 0.78
C SER A 107 -14.78 8.93 0.05
N ASP A 108 -16.03 8.80 0.50
CA ASP A 108 -17.06 8.09 -0.24
C ASP A 108 -17.75 9.10 -1.15
N ASP A 109 -17.37 9.14 -2.42
CA ASP A 109 -18.00 10.01 -3.44
C ASP A 109 -19.33 9.40 -3.93
N GLN A 110 -20.15 8.91 -3.00
CA GLN A 110 -21.47 8.33 -3.27
C GLN A 110 -22.62 9.33 -3.13
N THR A 111 -22.33 10.61 -2.84
CA THR A 111 -23.35 11.66 -2.95
C THR A 111 -22.81 12.78 -3.80
N GLY A 112 -23.22 12.78 -5.07
CA GLY A 112 -22.96 13.88 -5.99
C GLY A 112 -23.36 15.22 -5.39
N SER A 113 -22.37 15.98 -4.95
CA SER A 113 -22.44 17.43 -4.84
C SER A 113 -21.01 17.93 -4.93
N GLY A 114 -20.75 18.60 -6.05
CA GLY A 114 -19.41 18.98 -6.47
C GLY A 114 -18.67 19.81 -5.43
N VAL A 115 -17.35 19.61 -5.41
CA VAL A 115 -16.32 20.62 -5.18
C VAL A 115 -16.80 21.85 -4.39
N GLU A 116 -17.19 21.66 -3.13
CA GLU A 116 -17.38 22.79 -2.22
C GLU A 116 -16.03 23.07 -1.57
N SER A 117 -15.38 24.12 -2.08
CA SER A 117 -14.21 24.82 -1.55
C SER A 117 -13.96 24.56 -0.06
N SER A 118 -12.71 24.27 0.30
CA SER A 118 -12.25 23.89 1.65
C SER A 118 -12.73 24.78 2.80
N GLN A 119 -13.20 25.99 2.51
CA GLN A 119 -13.73 26.95 3.46
C GLN A 119 -15.21 26.70 3.85
N THR A 120 -16.06 26.24 2.92
CA THR A 120 -17.47 25.89 3.18
C THR A 120 -17.57 24.58 3.94
N TYR A 121 -16.66 23.64 3.64
CA TYR A 121 -16.55 22.34 4.28
C TYR A 121 -16.28 22.42 5.79
N LEU A 122 -15.40 23.34 6.22
CA LEU A 122 -15.10 23.58 7.63
C LEU A 122 -16.27 24.20 8.41
N GLN A 123 -17.28 24.73 7.72
CA GLN A 123 -18.47 25.30 8.35
C GLN A 123 -19.62 24.29 8.49
N ASN A 124 -19.49 23.08 7.96
CA ASN A 124 -20.52 22.05 8.07
C ASN A 124 -20.14 21.00 9.14
N PRO A 125 -20.69 21.10 10.37
CA PRO A 125 -20.34 20.19 11.47
C PRO A 125 -20.75 18.73 11.17
N LYS A 126 -21.78 18.51 10.34
CA LYS A 126 -22.18 17.15 9.95
C LYS A 126 -21.15 16.53 9.01
N ALA A 127 -20.64 17.29 8.04
CA ALA A 127 -19.60 16.83 7.13
C ALA A 127 -18.32 16.45 7.89
N ILE A 128 -17.89 17.29 8.83
CA ILE A 128 -16.73 17.03 9.70
C ILE A 128 -16.90 15.73 10.49
N LEU A 129 -18.07 15.53 11.12
CA LEU A 129 -18.35 14.33 11.91
C LEU A 129 -18.38 13.07 11.05
N THR A 130 -18.95 13.13 9.85
CA THR A 130 -18.97 12.01 8.91
C THR A 130 -17.55 11.61 8.51
N ARG A 131 -16.71 12.58 8.14
CA ARG A 131 -15.30 12.32 7.82
C ARG A 131 -14.53 11.74 9.00
N PHE A 132 -14.70 12.29 10.19
CA PHE A 132 -14.04 11.77 11.39
C PHE A 132 -14.43 10.32 11.67
N LYS A 133 -15.72 9.98 11.58
CA LYS A 133 -16.19 8.60 11.73
C LYS A 133 -15.60 7.68 10.66
N GLN A 134 -15.53 8.15 9.43
CA GLN A 134 -14.96 7.41 8.32
C GLN A 134 -13.46 7.13 8.51
N SER A 135 -12.66 8.18 8.74
CA SER A 135 -11.24 8.04 9.00
C SER A 135 -10.96 7.10 10.18
N ASN A 136 -11.79 7.16 11.23
CA ASN A 136 -11.66 6.23 12.35
C ASN A 136 -12.04 4.78 12.00
N ALA A 137 -13.02 4.57 11.12
CA ALA A 137 -13.36 3.24 10.63
C ALA A 137 -12.22 2.66 9.78
N ASP A 138 -11.65 3.46 8.89
CA ASP A 138 -10.50 3.07 8.07
C ASP A 138 -9.26 2.79 8.93
N LEU A 139 -8.97 3.63 9.92
CA LEU A 139 -7.88 3.40 10.87
C LEU A 139 -8.06 2.11 11.66
N ARG A 140 -9.29 1.83 12.13
CA ARG A 140 -9.59 0.57 12.83
C ARG A 140 -9.34 -0.63 11.93
N ARG A 141 -9.77 -0.56 10.67
CA ARG A 141 -9.52 -1.62 9.68
C ARG A 141 -8.04 -1.83 9.39
N ILE A 142 -7.26 -0.76 9.30
CA ILE A 142 -5.80 -0.84 9.09
C ILE A 142 -5.11 -1.46 10.31
N LEU A 143 -5.57 -1.11 11.52
CA LEU A 143 -5.00 -1.62 12.78
C LEU A 143 -5.49 -3.03 13.14
N GLU A 144 -6.68 -3.43 12.67
CA GLU A 144 -7.15 -4.80 12.71
C GLU A 144 -6.34 -5.62 11.70
N TYR A 145 -5.21 -6.14 12.19
CA TYR A 145 -4.48 -7.18 11.47
C TYR A 145 -5.48 -8.28 11.06
N PRO A 146 -5.51 -8.69 9.77
CA PRO A 146 -6.18 -9.93 9.43
C PRO A 146 -5.52 -11.02 10.28
N SER A 147 -6.29 -11.61 11.19
CA SER A 147 -5.89 -12.79 11.93
C SER A 147 -5.23 -13.72 10.91
N ALA A 148 -3.97 -14.08 11.16
CA ALA A 148 -3.26 -15.01 10.31
C ALA A 148 -4.22 -16.16 9.98
N PRO A 149 -4.29 -16.63 8.71
CA PRO A 149 -5.08 -17.81 8.41
C PRO A 149 -4.61 -18.86 9.40
N THR A 150 -5.53 -19.26 10.28
CA THR A 150 -5.36 -20.43 11.12
C THR A 150 -4.92 -21.50 10.15
N VAL A 151 -3.65 -21.87 10.22
CA VAL A 151 -3.19 -23.07 9.56
C VAL A 151 -4.00 -24.13 10.28
N ASP A 152 -5.13 -24.52 9.67
CA ASP A 152 -5.78 -25.78 9.94
C ASP A 152 -4.67 -26.78 9.65
N HIS A 153 -3.91 -27.08 10.70
CA HIS A 153 -3.15 -28.30 10.79
C HIS A 153 -4.22 -29.37 10.70
N LEU A 154 -4.46 -29.79 9.46
CA LEU A 154 -5.09 -31.06 9.16
C LEU A 154 -4.47 -32.05 10.15
N SER A 155 -5.30 -32.54 11.05
CA SER A 155 -5.08 -33.79 11.77
C SER A 155 -4.80 -34.84 10.71
N GLU A 156 -3.54 -35.08 10.41
CA GLU A 156 -3.08 -36.22 9.63
C GLU A 156 -3.34 -37.46 10.49
N PRO A 157 -4.24 -38.38 10.11
CA PRO A 157 -4.41 -39.62 10.84
C PRO A 157 -3.17 -40.49 10.60
N HIS A 158 -2.45 -40.72 11.69
CA HIS A 158 -1.34 -41.67 11.80
C HIS A 158 -1.71 -43.02 11.16
N PRO A 159 -0.98 -43.52 10.13
CA PRO A 159 -1.13 -44.90 9.70
C PRO A 159 -0.33 -45.81 10.65
N GLN A 160 -1.04 -46.68 11.37
CA GLN A 160 -0.44 -47.78 12.12
C GLN A 160 0.35 -48.72 11.17
N PRO A 161 1.56 -49.17 11.55
CA PRO A 161 2.22 -50.24 10.82
C PRO A 161 1.59 -51.60 11.17
N GLU A 162 0.85 -52.18 10.23
CA GLU A 162 0.44 -53.59 10.31
C GLU A 162 1.66 -54.48 10.00
N PHE A 163 2.08 -55.27 10.99
CA PHE A 163 3.02 -56.38 10.81
C PHE A 163 2.23 -57.66 10.49
N PRO A 164 2.48 -58.36 9.37
CA PRO A 164 1.86 -59.64 9.11
C PRO A 164 2.80 -60.77 9.53
N PHE A 165 2.65 -61.32 10.74
CA PHE A 165 3.16 -62.67 11.04
C PHE A 165 2.23 -63.39 12.03
N SER A 166 1.31 -64.19 11.49
CA SER A 166 0.72 -65.31 12.22
C SER A 166 1.32 -66.61 11.71
N ILE A 167 1.98 -67.31 12.64
CA ILE A 167 2.49 -68.66 12.49
C ILE A 167 1.31 -69.63 12.57
N ALA A 168 1.12 -70.46 11.55
CA ALA A 168 0.27 -71.63 11.63
C ALA A 168 1.10 -72.83 12.11
N ARG A 169 0.53 -73.63 13.00
CA ARG A 169 1.00 -74.97 13.36
C ARG A 169 -0.16 -75.94 13.22
#